data_AF-A0A9P7CA32-F1
#
_entry.id   AF-A0A9P7CA32-F1
#
_cell.length_a   1.000
_cell.length_b   1.000
_cell.length_c   1.000
_cell.angle_alpha   90.00
_cell.angle_beta   90.00
_cell.angle_gamma   90.00
#
_symmetry.space_group_name_H-M   'P 1'
#
loop_
_entity.id
_entity.type
_entity.pdbx_description
1 polymer ?
#
loop_
_entity_poly.entity_id
_entity_poly.type
_entity_poly.pdbx_seq_one_letter_code
_entity_poly.pdbx_strand_id
1 'polypeptide(L)'
;MASATGGCAAKWPGGARRDADGTLSFPFIAGDLQALFGISRQQAEQDAKILLERIEEDDRARILQAVEQAARQFAPLILEFRLRAEGTDARWVRSQAHPYAAEAGAVTWSGYWVDVSEARAQADALVAAKADAEQAAEAKSRFLATMSHEIRTPMSGVLGMLEVLAHSPLDAEQQRILGVIEDSAQMLRQILDDILDYSRLEAGALRLEPCTRAGAARAD
;
A
#
# COMPACT_ATOMS: atom_id res chain seq x y z
N MET A 1 16.27 20.83 -9.33
CA MET A 1 15.77 20.20 -10.57
C MET A 1 15.94 18.70 -10.40
N ALA A 2 14.85 18.02 -10.02
CA ALA A 2 14.79 16.58 -9.87
C ALA A 2 14.73 15.93 -11.26
N SER A 3 15.75 15.15 -11.62
CA SER A 3 15.71 14.30 -12.81
C SER A 3 15.04 12.98 -12.43
N ALA A 4 13.74 12.90 -12.72
CA ALA A 4 13.01 11.66 -12.84
C ALA A 4 13.52 10.90 -14.07
N THR A 5 14.55 10.08 -13.88
CA THR A 5 14.83 8.97 -14.78
C THR A 5 14.09 7.77 -14.22
N GLY A 6 12.98 7.39 -14.87
CA GLY A 6 12.41 6.07 -14.72
C GLY A 6 13.48 5.05 -15.11
N GLY A 7 14.17 4.52 -14.10
CA GLY A 7 15.15 3.47 -14.27
C GLY A 7 14.43 2.22 -14.74
N CYS A 8 14.59 1.85 -16.01
CA CYS A 8 14.23 0.52 -16.45
C CYS A 8 15.01 -0.45 -15.55
N ALA A 9 14.31 -1.21 -14.70
CA ALA A 9 14.97 -2.14 -13.80
C ALA A 9 15.88 -3.04 -14.63
N ALA A 10 17.18 -2.99 -14.34
CA ALA A 10 18.15 -3.76 -15.08
C ALA A 10 17.74 -5.23 -15.07
N LYS A 11 17.78 -5.86 -16.25
CA LYS A 11 17.45 -7.28 -16.42
C LYS A 11 18.71 -8.02 -16.81
N TRP A 12 18.89 -9.19 -16.22
CA TRP A 12 20.00 -10.10 -16.52
C TRP A 12 19.46 -11.36 -17.17
N PRO A 13 19.34 -11.40 -18.52
CA PRO A 13 18.92 -12.59 -19.23
C PRO A 13 19.88 -13.74 -18.96
N GLY A 14 19.37 -14.95 -18.79
CA GLY A 14 20.21 -16.11 -18.51
C GLY A 14 19.53 -17.41 -18.88
N GLY A 15 20.37 -18.42 -19.09
CA GLY A 15 19.97 -19.81 -19.17
C GLY A 15 20.29 -20.49 -17.84
N ALA A 16 19.36 -21.29 -17.33
CA ALA A 16 19.62 -22.19 -16.21
C ALA A 16 19.39 -23.63 -16.69
N ARG A 17 20.25 -24.56 -16.29
CA ARG A 17 20.14 -25.97 -16.64
C ARG A 17 20.30 -26.82 -15.39
N ARG A 18 19.34 -27.70 -15.13
CA ARG A 18 19.44 -28.74 -14.11
C ARG A 18 19.70 -30.06 -14.80
N ASP A 19 20.82 -30.71 -14.54
CA ASP A 19 21.17 -32.02 -15.08
C ASP A 19 20.46 -33.15 -14.33
N ALA A 20 20.49 -34.37 -14.87
CA ALA A 20 19.75 -35.53 -14.32
C ALA A 20 20.10 -35.86 -12.85
N ASP A 21 21.34 -35.57 -12.45
CA ASP A 21 21.89 -35.75 -11.10
C ASP A 21 21.44 -34.66 -10.10
N GLY A 22 20.73 -33.63 -10.56
CA GLY A 22 20.32 -32.48 -9.75
C GLY A 22 21.30 -31.31 -9.76
N THR A 23 22.43 -31.42 -10.48
CA THR A 23 23.40 -30.33 -10.58
C THR A 23 22.80 -29.17 -11.36
N LEU A 24 22.83 -27.97 -10.75
CA LEU A 24 22.38 -26.73 -11.38
C LEU A 24 23.59 -25.99 -12.00
N SER A 25 23.46 -25.59 -13.26
CA SER A 25 24.42 -24.79 -14.00
C SER A 25 23.73 -23.63 -14.72
N PHE A 26 24.52 -22.62 -15.09
CA PHE A 26 24.02 -21.45 -15.82
C PHE A 26 24.80 -21.30 -17.13
N PRO A 27 24.36 -21.95 -18.24
CA PRO A 27 25.13 -22.00 -19.49
C PRO A 27 25.45 -20.63 -20.10
N PHE A 28 24.62 -19.63 -19.83
CA PHE A 28 24.91 -18.25 -20.18
C PHE A 28 24.21 -17.31 -19.21
N ILE A 29 24.87 -16.19 -18.90
CA ILE A 29 24.26 -15.06 -18.20
C ILE A 29 24.72 -13.79 -18.91
N ALA A 30 23.75 -13.00 -19.36
CA ALA A 30 23.97 -11.69 -19.95
C ALA A 30 23.66 -10.60 -18.91
N GLY A 31 24.40 -9.49 -18.99
CA GLY A 31 24.28 -8.36 -18.07
C GLY A 31 25.46 -8.25 -17.09
N ASP A 32 25.44 -7.19 -16.28
CA ASP A 32 26.51 -6.87 -15.34
C ASP A 32 26.38 -7.68 -14.04
N LEU A 33 26.99 -8.87 -14.02
CA LEU A 33 27.01 -9.74 -12.84
C LEU A 33 27.70 -9.09 -11.63
N GLN A 34 28.64 -8.18 -11.86
CA GLN A 34 29.32 -7.48 -10.77
C GLN A 34 28.33 -6.54 -10.08
N ALA A 35 27.51 -5.83 -10.85
CA ALA A 35 26.51 -4.93 -10.30
C ALA A 35 25.44 -5.67 -9.47
N LEU A 36 25.02 -6.87 -9.87
CA LEU A 36 23.94 -7.60 -9.18
C LEU A 36 24.45 -8.55 -8.09
N PHE A 37 25.41 -9.42 -8.42
CA PHE A 37 25.89 -10.51 -7.55
C PHE A 37 27.25 -10.20 -6.89
N GLY A 38 27.91 -9.10 -7.25
CA GLY A 38 29.25 -8.78 -6.76
C GLY A 38 30.34 -9.72 -7.30
N ILE A 39 30.04 -10.50 -8.33
CA ILE A 39 30.97 -11.45 -8.93
C ILE A 39 31.23 -11.13 -10.39
N SER A 40 32.45 -11.41 -10.82
CA SER A 40 32.81 -11.33 -12.23
C SER A 40 32.16 -12.44 -13.04
N ARG A 41 31.95 -12.18 -14.34
CA ARG A 41 31.50 -13.20 -15.29
C ARG A 41 32.43 -14.42 -15.32
N GLN A 42 33.74 -14.21 -15.23
CA GLN A 42 34.73 -15.29 -15.22
C GLN A 42 34.56 -16.23 -14.02
N GLN A 43 34.29 -15.70 -12.83
CA GLN A 43 34.01 -16.51 -11.65
C GLN A 43 32.73 -17.33 -11.82
N ALA A 44 31.68 -16.72 -12.36
CA ALA A 44 30.42 -17.42 -12.65
C ALA A 44 30.57 -18.52 -13.71
N GLU A 45 31.41 -18.31 -14.72
CA GLU A 45 31.71 -19.31 -15.76
C GLU A 45 32.57 -20.47 -15.24
N GLN A 46 33.42 -20.23 -14.24
CA GLN A 46 34.27 -21.25 -13.62
C GLN A 46 33.49 -22.14 -12.65
N ASP A 47 32.63 -21.54 -11.82
CA ASP A 47 31.82 -22.29 -10.87
C ASP A 47 30.45 -21.63 -10.67
N ALA A 48 29.43 -22.28 -11.22
CA ALA A 48 28.03 -21.88 -11.08
C ALA A 48 27.56 -21.90 -9.61
N LYS A 49 28.21 -22.65 -8.71
CA LYS A 49 27.86 -22.70 -7.29
C LYS A 49 28.13 -21.38 -6.58
N ILE A 50 29.07 -20.56 -7.08
CA ILE A 50 29.36 -19.24 -6.53
C ILE A 50 28.11 -18.36 -6.53
N LEU A 51 27.24 -18.47 -7.54
CA LEU A 51 25.97 -17.75 -7.57
C LEU A 51 25.05 -18.16 -6.42
N LEU A 52 24.96 -19.46 -6.11
CA LEU A 52 24.18 -19.98 -4.98
C LEU A 52 24.79 -19.56 -3.63
N GLU A 53 26.12 -19.46 -3.55
CA GLU A 53 26.83 -18.98 -2.35
C GLU A 53 26.58 -17.49 -2.06
N ARG A 54 26.20 -16.70 -3.07
CA ARG A 54 25.79 -15.31 -2.88
C ARG A 54 24.36 -15.17 -2.40
N ILE A 55 23.56 -16.23 -2.39
CA ILE A 55 22.19 -16.21 -1.89
C ILE A 55 22.19 -16.35 -0.37
N GLU A 56 21.26 -15.64 0.28
CA GLU A 56 20.96 -15.74 1.71
C GLU A 56 20.65 -17.20 2.09
N GLU A 57 21.03 -17.62 3.30
CA GLU A 57 21.00 -19.04 3.68
C GLU A 57 19.60 -19.64 3.67
N ASP A 58 18.61 -18.91 4.20
CA ASP A 58 17.23 -19.38 4.30
C ASP A 58 16.61 -19.55 2.91
N ASP A 59 17.06 -18.74 1.93
CA ASP A 59 16.54 -18.77 0.57
C ASP A 59 17.12 -19.93 -0.27
N ARG A 60 18.32 -20.43 0.05
CA ARG A 60 18.99 -21.49 -0.76
C ARG A 60 18.17 -22.77 -0.83
N ALA A 61 17.72 -23.28 0.30
CA ALA A 61 16.97 -24.54 0.36
C ALA A 61 15.66 -24.43 -0.42
N ARG A 62 14.97 -23.29 -0.26
CA ARG A 62 13.72 -22.99 -0.97
C ARG A 62 13.91 -22.93 -2.49
N ILE A 63 15.00 -22.32 -2.95
CA ILE A 63 15.31 -22.24 -4.39
C ILE A 63 15.59 -23.63 -4.95
N LEU A 64 16.43 -24.43 -4.28
CA LEU A 64 16.76 -25.78 -4.76
C LEU A 64 15.51 -26.67 -4.83
N GLN A 65 14.62 -26.57 -3.84
CA GLN A 65 13.33 -27.26 -3.87
C GLN A 65 12.44 -26.79 -5.02
N ALA A 66 12.34 -25.47 -5.24
CA ALA A 66 11.55 -24.89 -6.32
C ALA A 66 12.08 -25.30 -7.70
N VAL A 67 13.40 -25.32 -7.89
CA VAL A 67 14.05 -25.79 -9.12
C VAL A 67 13.73 -27.27 -9.37
N GLU A 68 13.86 -28.12 -8.36
CA GLU A 68 13.57 -29.56 -8.49
C GLU A 68 12.08 -29.81 -8.79
N GLN A 69 11.17 -29.09 -8.14
CA GLN A 69 9.74 -29.19 -8.42
C GLN A 69 9.41 -28.71 -9.84
N ALA A 70 9.95 -27.55 -10.24
CA ALA A 70 9.76 -27.01 -11.58
C ALA A 70 10.32 -27.92 -12.66
N ALA A 71 11.45 -28.60 -12.41
CA ALA A 71 12.04 -29.58 -13.31
C ALA A 71 11.08 -30.76 -13.54
N ARG A 72 10.55 -31.34 -12.46
CA ARG A 72 9.62 -32.49 -12.53
C ARG A 72 8.32 -32.17 -13.25
N GLN A 73 7.86 -30.92 -13.14
CA GLN A 73 6.59 -30.48 -13.70
C GLN A 73 6.75 -29.79 -15.05
N PHE A 74 7.99 -29.59 -15.53
CA PHE A 74 8.28 -28.73 -16.67
C PHE A 74 7.59 -27.36 -16.56
N ALA A 75 7.69 -26.75 -15.38
CA ALA A 75 7.00 -25.51 -15.03
C ALA A 75 7.92 -24.28 -15.07
N PRO A 76 7.36 -23.06 -15.22
CA PRO A 76 8.11 -21.82 -15.03
C PRO A 76 8.73 -21.73 -13.64
N LEU A 77 9.94 -21.18 -13.58
CA LEU A 77 10.63 -20.85 -12.34
C LEU A 77 10.42 -19.36 -12.06
N ILE A 78 9.54 -19.06 -11.12
CA ILE A 78 9.25 -17.70 -10.67
C ILE A 78 9.50 -17.65 -9.17
N LEU A 79 10.55 -16.95 -8.76
CA LEU A 79 10.96 -16.88 -7.36
C LEU A 79 11.66 -15.57 -7.04
N GLU A 80 11.50 -15.13 -5.80
CA GLU A 80 12.19 -13.97 -5.24
C GLU A 80 13.09 -14.43 -4.10
N PHE A 81 14.33 -13.94 -4.10
CA PHE A 81 15.34 -14.33 -3.14
C PHE A 81 16.27 -13.17 -2.81
N ARG A 82 16.93 -13.27 -1.67
CA ARG A 82 17.85 -12.28 -1.16
C ARG A 82 19.28 -12.67 -1.53
N LEU A 83 20.03 -11.70 -2.00
CA LEU A 83 21.49 -11.80 -2.07
C LEU A 83 22.09 -11.35 -0.76
N ARG A 84 23.14 -12.06 -0.33
CA ARG A 84 24.01 -11.66 0.77
C ARG A 84 24.68 -10.34 0.37
N ALA A 85 24.47 -9.32 1.19
CA ALA A 85 25.16 -8.06 1.03
C ALA A 85 26.65 -8.24 1.39
N GLU A 86 27.57 -7.71 0.57
CA GLU A 86 28.93 -7.42 1.03
C GLU A 86 28.98 -6.11 1.86
N GLY A 87 27.82 -5.61 2.33
CA GLY A 87 27.65 -4.30 2.97
C GLY A 87 26.23 -4.09 3.55
N THR A 88 25.71 -2.85 3.49
CA THR A 88 24.58 -2.39 4.33
C THR A 88 23.17 -2.73 3.86
N ASP A 89 22.94 -3.18 2.63
CA ASP A 89 21.57 -3.49 2.17
C ASP A 89 21.47 -4.83 1.45
N ALA A 90 20.58 -5.68 1.95
CA ALA A 90 20.20 -6.93 1.30
C ALA A 90 19.49 -6.62 -0.02
N ARG A 91 19.97 -7.22 -1.12
CA ARG A 91 19.34 -7.04 -2.43
C ARG A 91 18.30 -8.11 -2.68
N TRP A 92 17.12 -7.69 -3.11
CA TRP A 92 16.05 -8.57 -3.55
C TRP A 92 16.15 -8.79 -5.05
N VAL A 93 16.22 -10.05 -5.44
CA VAL A 93 16.28 -10.46 -6.84
C VAL A 93 15.08 -11.31 -7.16
N ARG A 94 14.41 -10.96 -8.25
CA ARG A 94 13.33 -11.76 -8.84
C ARG A 94 13.84 -12.51 -10.05
N SER A 95 13.70 -13.83 -10.03
CA SER A 95 13.91 -14.70 -11.20
C SER A 95 12.58 -14.99 -11.87
N GLN A 96 12.57 -14.87 -13.20
CA GLN A 96 11.50 -15.36 -14.06
C GLN A 96 12.13 -16.14 -15.21
N ALA A 97 11.89 -17.45 -15.26
CA ALA A 97 12.43 -18.31 -16.30
C ALA A 97 11.40 -19.35 -16.78
N HIS A 98 11.36 -19.59 -18.08
CA HIS A 98 10.47 -20.57 -18.70
C HIS A 98 11.27 -21.77 -19.20
N PRO A 99 10.80 -23.01 -18.94
CA PRO A 99 11.45 -24.20 -19.46
C PRO A 99 11.23 -24.28 -20.97
N TYR A 100 12.25 -24.67 -21.72
CA TYR A 100 12.16 -24.82 -23.18
C TYR A 100 12.75 -26.13 -23.70
N ALA A 101 13.54 -26.84 -22.89
CA ALA A 101 14.11 -28.13 -23.27
C ALA A 101 14.14 -29.08 -22.07
N ALA A 102 13.85 -30.36 -22.33
CA ALA A 102 14.05 -31.45 -21.40
C ALA A 102 14.66 -32.65 -22.14
N GLU A 103 15.83 -33.11 -21.69
CA GLU A 103 16.60 -34.17 -22.34
C GLU A 103 17.17 -35.12 -21.28
N ALA A 104 16.81 -36.40 -21.34
CA ALA A 104 17.35 -37.44 -20.45
C ALA A 104 17.29 -37.09 -18.94
N GLY A 105 16.24 -36.37 -18.51
CA GLY A 105 16.08 -35.92 -17.12
C GLY A 105 16.76 -34.60 -16.77
N ALA A 106 17.50 -34.00 -17.70
CA ALA A 106 17.93 -32.61 -17.62
C ALA A 106 16.84 -31.65 -18.10
N VAL A 107 16.69 -30.50 -17.46
CA VAL A 107 15.75 -29.44 -17.87
C VAL A 107 16.50 -28.13 -18.01
N THR A 108 16.20 -27.39 -19.08
CA THR A 108 16.80 -26.08 -19.35
C THR A 108 15.72 -25.01 -19.41
N TRP A 109 15.97 -23.90 -18.70
CA TRP A 109 15.14 -22.72 -18.66
C TRP A 109 15.85 -21.54 -19.32
N SER A 110 15.07 -20.65 -19.93
CA SER A 110 15.51 -19.34 -20.39
C SER A 110 14.70 -18.28 -19.65
N GLY A 111 15.37 -17.25 -19.12
CA GLY A 111 14.73 -16.27 -18.28
C GLY A 111 15.59 -15.05 -18.04
N TYR A 112 15.23 -14.28 -17.02
CA TYR A 112 16.02 -13.17 -16.55
C TYR A 112 15.92 -12.99 -15.03
N TRP A 113 16.92 -12.33 -14.46
CA TRP A 113 16.84 -11.76 -13.11
C TRP A 113 16.58 -10.26 -13.18
N VAL A 114 15.89 -9.74 -12.16
CA VAL A 114 15.66 -8.30 -11.98
C VAL A 114 15.93 -7.96 -10.52
N ASP A 115 16.70 -6.90 -10.30
CA ASP A 115 16.80 -6.29 -8.97
C ASP A 115 15.46 -5.59 -8.66
N VAL A 116 14.79 -6.05 -7.60
CA VAL A 116 13.49 -5.52 -7.15
C VAL A 116 13.59 -4.83 -5.80
N SER A 117 14.81 -4.56 -5.31
CA SER A 117 15.04 -3.97 -3.98
C SER A 117 14.35 -2.61 -3.84
N GLU A 118 14.58 -1.70 -4.80
CA GLU A 118 13.98 -0.36 -4.78
C GLU A 118 12.46 -0.41 -4.93
N ALA A 119 11.96 -1.21 -5.88
CA ALA A 119 10.53 -1.36 -6.11
C ALA A 119 9.81 -1.90 -4.86
N ARG A 120 10.44 -2.82 -4.13
CA ARG A 120 9.92 -3.38 -2.89
C ARG A 120 9.96 -2.36 -1.75
N ALA A 121 11.08 -1.65 -1.58
CA ALA A 121 11.19 -0.59 -0.58
C ALA A 121 10.15 0.52 -0.80
N GLN A 122 9.90 0.90 -2.06
CA GLN A 122 8.85 1.86 -2.42
C GLN A 122 7.44 1.32 -2.13
N ALA A 123 7.18 0.05 -2.45
CA ALA A 123 5.90 -0.58 -2.14
C ALA A 123 5.63 -0.65 -0.63
N ASP A 124 6.64 -1.06 0.15
CA ASP A 124 6.56 -1.13 1.61
C ASP A 124 6.37 0.26 2.22
N ALA A 125 7.11 1.27 1.73
CA ALA A 125 6.95 2.66 2.16
C ALA A 125 5.56 3.22 1.84
N LEU A 126 5.00 2.88 0.68
CA LEU A 126 3.65 3.28 0.29
C LEU A 126 2.59 2.64 1.19
N VAL A 127 2.75 1.35 1.51
CA VAL A 127 1.85 0.64 2.44
C VAL A 127 1.90 1.27 3.82
N ALA A 128 3.09 1.56 4.34
CA ALA A 128 3.26 2.21 5.63
C ALA A 128 2.63 3.62 5.65
N ALA A 129 2.94 4.45 4.65
CA ALA A 129 2.39 5.81 4.54
C ALA A 129 0.85 5.80 4.42
N LYS A 130 0.28 4.82 3.71
CA LYS A 130 -1.17 4.64 3.62
C LYS A 130 -1.77 4.28 4.98
N ALA A 131 -1.17 3.33 5.70
CA ALA A 131 -1.64 2.94 7.03
C ALA A 131 -1.60 4.12 8.02
N ASP A 132 -0.52 4.91 8.01
CA ASP A 132 -0.40 6.11 8.84
C ASP A 132 -1.48 7.15 8.50
N ALA A 133 -1.74 7.37 7.21
CA ALA A 133 -2.78 8.30 6.76
C ALA A 133 -4.18 7.84 7.17
N GLU A 134 -4.48 6.54 7.04
CA GLU A 134 -5.77 5.96 7.47
C GLU A 134 -5.97 6.09 8.99
N GLN A 135 -4.93 5.80 9.78
CA GLN A 135 -4.97 5.96 11.23
C GLN A 135 -5.18 7.44 11.64
N ALA A 136 -4.49 8.36 10.97
CA ALA A 136 -4.65 9.79 11.22
C ALA A 136 -6.07 10.27 10.87
N ALA A 137 -6.64 9.81 9.75
CA ALA A 137 -8.00 10.13 9.33
C ALA A 137 -9.04 9.61 10.34
N GLU A 138 -8.87 8.37 10.83
CA GLU A 138 -9.75 7.80 11.85
C GLU A 138 -9.68 8.57 13.16
N ALA A 139 -8.46 8.91 13.62
CA ALA A 139 -8.26 9.71 14.82
C ALA A 139 -8.90 11.10 14.70
N LYS A 140 -8.76 11.76 13.55
CA LYS A 140 -9.41 13.05 13.25
C LYS A 140 -10.92 12.93 13.30
N SER A 141 -11.50 11.92 12.66
CA SER A 141 -12.95 11.69 12.63
C SER A 141 -13.51 11.45 14.04
N ARG A 142 -12.82 10.59 14.82
CA ARG A 142 -13.20 10.31 16.21
C ARG A 142 -13.11 11.55 17.08
N PHE A 143 -12.06 12.34 16.94
CA PHE A 143 -11.90 13.60 17.67
C PHE A 143 -13.04 14.58 17.37
N LEU A 144 -13.36 14.80 16.09
CA LEU A 144 -14.42 15.72 15.69
C LEU A 144 -15.79 15.24 16.18
N ALA A 145 -16.09 13.95 16.07
CA ALA A 145 -17.33 13.37 16.58
C ALA A 145 -17.48 13.61 18.09
N THR A 146 -16.45 13.29 18.88
CA THR A 146 -16.47 13.52 20.33
C THR A 146 -16.63 15.00 20.65
N MET A 147 -15.82 15.87 20.05
CA MET A 147 -15.89 17.31 20.32
C MET A 147 -17.26 17.91 19.97
N SER A 148 -17.89 17.45 18.88
CA SER A 148 -19.23 17.92 18.55
C SER A 148 -20.27 17.51 19.59
N HIS A 149 -20.21 16.28 20.11
CA HIS A 149 -21.09 15.86 21.21
C HIS A 149 -20.87 16.70 22.47
N GLU A 150 -19.62 16.98 22.82
CA GLU A 150 -19.23 17.79 23.98
C GLU A 150 -19.62 19.27 23.83
N ILE A 151 -19.71 19.81 22.60
CA ILE A 151 -20.17 21.19 22.33
C ILE A 151 -21.70 21.27 22.23
N ARG A 152 -22.34 20.26 21.63
CA ARG A 152 -23.80 20.22 21.42
C ARG A 152 -24.56 20.23 22.75
N THR A 153 -24.05 19.52 23.76
CA THR A 153 -24.67 19.43 25.08
C THR A 153 -24.77 20.79 25.78
N PRO A 154 -23.68 21.54 26.02
CA PRO A 154 -23.75 22.86 26.64
C PRO A 154 -24.51 23.87 25.77
N MET A 155 -24.40 23.82 24.43
CA MET A 155 -25.21 24.68 23.56
C MET A 155 -26.71 24.42 23.73
N SER A 156 -27.13 23.17 23.84
CA SER A 156 -28.53 22.83 24.06
C SER A 156 -29.03 23.37 25.40
N GLY A 157 -28.17 23.36 26.43
CA GLY A 157 -28.45 24.01 27.70
C GLY A 157 -28.62 25.53 27.58
N VAL A 158 -27.70 26.20 26.88
CA VAL A 158 -27.79 27.65 26.62
C VAL A 158 -29.07 28.00 25.87
N LEU A 159 -29.38 27.31 24.77
CA LEU A 159 -30.61 27.52 24.01
C LEU A 159 -31.86 27.32 24.86
N GLY A 160 -31.90 26.27 25.68
CA GLY A 160 -33.02 26.04 26.60
C GLY A 160 -33.17 27.15 27.66
N MET A 161 -32.06 27.71 28.17
CA MET A 161 -32.11 28.84 29.10
C MET A 161 -32.57 30.13 28.42
N LEU A 162 -32.17 30.36 27.17
CA LEU A 162 -32.66 31.48 26.36
C LEU A 162 -34.16 31.36 26.10
N GLU A 163 -34.64 30.15 25.78
CA GLU A 163 -36.07 29.87 25.59
C GLU A 163 -36.88 30.15 26.88
N VAL A 164 -36.35 29.78 28.05
CA VAL A 164 -36.99 30.14 29.34
C VAL A 164 -37.01 31.66 29.55
N LEU A 165 -35.89 32.35 29.28
CA LEU A 165 -35.81 33.81 29.38
C LEU A 165 -36.78 34.51 28.41
N ALA A 166 -36.97 33.97 27.21
CA ALA A 166 -37.90 34.49 26.21
C ALA A 166 -39.36 34.53 26.71
N HIS A 167 -39.72 33.63 27.63
CA HIS A 167 -41.06 33.58 28.25
C HIS A 167 -41.18 34.45 29.51
N SER A 168 -40.16 35.23 29.86
CA SER A 168 -40.17 36.18 30.98
C SER A 168 -40.52 37.60 30.52
N PRO A 169 -40.98 38.51 31.41
CA PRO A 169 -41.21 39.89 31.04
C PRO A 169 -39.89 40.59 30.70
N LEU A 170 -39.67 40.82 29.41
CA LEU A 170 -38.51 41.50 28.84
C LEU A 170 -38.92 42.82 28.18
N ASP A 171 -38.07 43.82 28.26
CA ASP A 171 -38.22 45.06 27.48
C ASP A 171 -37.83 44.86 26.00
N ALA A 172 -38.11 45.85 25.16
CA ALA A 172 -37.88 45.76 23.72
C ALA A 172 -36.39 45.60 23.34
N GLU A 173 -35.47 46.16 24.12
CA GLU A 173 -34.03 46.04 23.84
C GLU A 173 -33.51 44.67 24.28
N GLN A 174 -33.98 44.15 25.42
CA GLN A 174 -33.68 42.81 25.89
C GLN A 174 -34.18 41.73 24.91
N GLN A 175 -35.39 41.89 24.35
CA GLN A 175 -35.91 41.00 23.31
C GLN A 175 -35.05 41.01 22.04
N ARG A 176 -34.59 42.20 21.61
CA ARG A 176 -33.72 42.34 20.45
C ARG A 176 -32.36 41.67 20.68
N ILE A 177 -31.77 41.85 21.86
CA ILE A 177 -30.51 41.19 22.24
C ILE A 177 -30.69 39.67 22.28
N LEU A 178 -31.78 39.18 22.87
CA LEU A 178 -32.08 37.76 22.97
C LEU A 178 -32.15 37.10 21.58
N GLY A 179 -32.88 37.72 20.64
CA GLY A 179 -32.97 37.22 19.27
C GLY A 179 -31.61 37.12 18.55
N VAL A 180 -30.72 38.11 18.76
CA VAL A 180 -29.35 38.05 18.20
C VAL A 180 -28.54 36.89 18.79
N ILE A 181 -28.69 36.61 20.09
CA ILE A 181 -28.00 35.49 20.74
C ILE A 181 -28.53 34.15 20.21
N GLU A 182 -29.84 34.00 20.07
CA GLU A 182 -30.47 32.78 19.52
C GLU A 182 -30.03 32.52 18.08
N ASP A 183 -30.09 33.54 17.20
CA ASP A 183 -29.63 33.42 15.81
C ASP A 183 -28.16 33.01 15.73
N SER A 184 -27.31 33.59 16.59
CA SER A 184 -25.88 33.28 16.65
C SER A 184 -25.62 31.86 17.14
N ALA A 185 -26.34 31.41 18.17
CA ALA A 185 -26.22 30.06 18.72
C ALA A 185 -26.68 28.99 17.70
N GLN A 186 -27.75 29.27 16.96
CA GLN A 186 -28.25 28.38 15.92
C GLN A 186 -27.29 28.30 14.72
N MET A 187 -26.70 29.44 14.31
CA MET A 187 -25.68 29.47 13.27
C MET A 187 -24.43 28.67 13.67
N LEU A 188 -23.97 28.81 14.92
CA LEU A 188 -22.81 28.05 15.42
C LEU A 188 -23.08 26.55 15.43
N ARG A 189 -24.30 26.14 15.78
CA ARG A 189 -24.72 24.74 15.71
C ARG A 189 -24.69 24.20 14.27
N GLN A 190 -25.20 24.96 13.31
CA GLN A 190 -25.16 24.56 11.91
C GLN A 190 -23.72 24.37 11.42
N ILE A 191 -22.82 25.31 11.72
CA ILE A 191 -21.39 25.21 11.35
C ILE A 191 -20.76 23.95 11.94
N LEU A 192 -21.08 23.62 13.20
CA LEU A 192 -20.56 22.43 13.86
C LEU A 192 -21.05 21.13 13.17
N ASP A 193 -22.33 21.08 12.80
CA ASP A 193 -22.92 19.94 12.11
C ASP A 193 -22.33 19.80 10.69
N ASP A 194 -22.13 20.91 9.96
CA ASP A 194 -21.52 20.91 8.63
C ASP A 194 -20.06 20.40 8.66
N ILE A 195 -19.27 20.77 9.67
CA ILE A 195 -17.89 20.30 9.84
C ILE A 195 -17.85 18.79 10.09
N LEU A 196 -18.82 18.26 10.85
CA LEU A 196 -18.93 16.82 11.08
C LEU A 196 -19.28 16.07 9.79
N ASP A 197 -20.27 16.56 9.05
CA ASP A 197 -20.73 15.91 7.83
C ASP A 197 -19.62 15.92 6.77
N TYR A 198 -18.87 17.02 6.65
CA TYR A 198 -17.66 17.06 5.84
C TYR A 198 -16.62 16.01 6.28
N SER A 199 -16.35 15.90 7.59
CA SER A 199 -15.39 14.90 8.09
C SER A 199 -15.83 13.46 7.84
N ARG A 200 -17.14 13.18 7.80
CA ARG A 200 -17.69 11.86 7.46
C ARG A 200 -17.61 11.57 5.96
N LEU A 201 -17.81 12.60 5.12
CA LEU A 201 -17.62 12.51 3.67
C LEU A 201 -16.15 12.19 3.33
N GLU A 202 -15.21 12.90 3.94
CA GLU A 202 -13.77 12.69 3.74
C GLU A 202 -13.34 11.25 4.11
N ALA A 203 -13.96 10.67 5.13
CA ALA A 203 -13.75 9.28 5.55
C ALA A 203 -14.52 8.23 4.71
N GLY A 204 -15.27 8.64 3.67
CA GLY A 204 -16.08 7.74 2.84
C GLY A 204 -17.25 7.08 3.58
N ALA A 205 -17.66 7.59 4.74
CA ALA A 205 -18.65 6.98 5.63
C ALA A 205 -20.10 7.39 5.33
N LEU A 206 -20.33 8.34 4.42
CA LEU A 206 -21.67 8.85 4.14
C LEU A 206 -22.39 7.95 3.12
N ARG A 207 -23.36 7.15 3.58
CA ARG A 207 -24.30 6.48 2.69
C ARG A 207 -25.37 7.47 2.29
N LEU A 208 -25.38 7.86 1.02
CA LEU A 208 -26.47 8.65 0.46
C LEU A 208 -27.73 7.77 0.42
N GLU A 209 -28.71 8.07 1.27
CA GLU A 209 -30.01 7.44 1.13
C GLU A 209 -30.70 8.00 -0.13
N PRO A 210 -31.22 7.15 -1.02
CA PRO A 210 -31.97 7.63 -2.18
C PRO A 210 -33.23 8.35 -1.69
N CYS A 211 -33.31 9.64 -2.01
CA CYS A 211 -34.53 10.41 -1.83
C CYS A 211 -35.60 9.86 -2.78
N THR A 212 -36.46 8.98 -2.27
CA THR A 212 -37.71 8.62 -2.94
C THR A 212 -38.57 9.87 -3.01
N ARG A 213 -38.58 10.53 -4.17
CA ARG A 213 -39.59 11.55 -4.49
C ARG A 213 -40.96 10.86 -4.46
N ALA A 214 -41.72 11.11 -3.39
CA ALA A 214 -43.13 10.78 -3.37
C ALA A 214 -43.81 11.59 -4.48
N GLY A 215 -44.11 10.92 -5.59
CA GLY A 215 -44.89 11.49 -6.68
C GLY A 215 -46.27 11.87 -6.16
N ALA A 216 -46.51 13.17 -6.02
CA ALA A 216 -47.84 13.73 -5.88
C ALA A 216 -48.59 13.53 -7.20
N ALA A 217 -49.24 12.38 -7.37
CA ALA A 217 -50.30 12.21 -8.34
C ALA A 217 -51.59 12.76 -7.71
N ARG A 218 -51.93 14.00 -8.04
CA ARG A 218 -53.28 14.56 -7.87
C ARG A 218 -53.89 14.76 -9.25
N ALA A 219 -55.08 14.16 -9.40
CA ALA A 219 -56.23 14.55 -10.21
C ALA A 219 -56.01 14.86 -11.70
N ASP A 220 -56.58 13.99 -12.55
CA ASP A 220 -57.72 14.36 -13.41
C ASP A 220 -58.67 13.15 -13.53
#